data_AF-A0A818AY48-F1
#
_entry.id   AF-A0A818AY48-F1
#
_cell.length_a   1.000
_cell.length_b   1.000
_cell.length_c   1.000
_cell.angle_alpha   90.00
_cell.angle_beta   90.00
_cell.angle_gamma   90.00
#
_symmetry.space_group_name_H-M   'P 1'
#
loop_
_entity.id
_entity.type
_entity.pdbx_description
1 polymer ?
#
loop_
_entity_poly.entity_id
_entity_poly.type
_entity_poly.pdbx_seq_one_letter_code
_entity_poly.pdbx_strand_id
1 'polypeptide(L)'
;MRVLSDEQRTMIFLSRSIWVPKGARCCSNHLYKGHLSYEARQSVKQSKVDDIILNKHNVEKLIANFRLALKHAGSLDFDDPGALENETYTTITGLDRDHFNDLLDKLTTMRNSRLRSVRVALTIFLAQKTTCP
;
A
#
# COMPACT_ATOMS: atom_id res chain seq x y z
N MET A 1 -0.44 13.00 26.73
CA MET A 1 -0.62 11.81 25.84
C MET A 1 -2.00 11.86 25.22
N ARG A 2 -2.13 11.52 23.93
CA ARG A 2 -3.40 11.52 23.18
C ARG A 2 -3.80 10.11 22.82
N VAL A 3 -5.10 9.83 22.77
CA VAL A 3 -5.63 8.55 22.26
C VAL A 3 -5.46 8.51 20.75
N LEU A 4 -5.00 7.39 20.22
CA LEU A 4 -4.84 7.20 18.78
C LEU A 4 -6.19 7.07 18.08
N SER A 5 -6.33 7.78 16.95
CA SER A 5 -7.50 7.69 16.08
C SER A 5 -7.59 6.34 15.37
N ASP A 6 -8.76 6.02 14.82
CA ASP A 6 -8.96 4.79 14.03
C ASP A 6 -8.05 4.74 12.80
N GLU A 7 -7.83 5.89 12.16
CA GLU A 7 -6.92 6.04 11.03
C GLU A 7 -5.48 5.72 11.42
N GLN A 8 -4.97 6.33 12.50
CA GLN A 8 -3.61 6.08 13.00
C GLN A 8 -3.38 4.60 13.35
N ARG A 9 -4.37 3.96 13.98
CA ARG A 9 -4.32 2.53 14.32
C ARG A 9 -4.37 1.64 13.08
N THR A 10 -5.17 2.02 12.08
CA THR A 10 -5.21 1.33 10.79
C THR A 10 -3.87 1.46 10.05
N MET A 11 -3.23 2.63 10.09
CA MET A 11 -1.91 2.84 9.45
C MET A 11 -0.81 1.98 10.08
N ILE A 12 -0.84 1.77 11.40
CA ILE A 12 0.08 0.84 12.06
C ILE A 12 -0.18 -0.59 11.59
N PHE A 13 -1.45 -1.01 11.52
CA PHE A 13 -1.81 -2.34 11.02
C PHE A 13 -1.37 -2.55 9.57
N LEU A 14 -1.58 -1.55 8.71
CA LEU A 14 -1.16 -1.54 7.32
C LEU A 14 0.35 -1.69 7.14
N SER A 15 1.13 -0.96 7.94
CA SER A 15 2.59 -0.92 7.78
C SER A 15 3.34 -2.02 8.53
N ARG A 16 2.74 -2.60 9.58
CA ARG A 16 3.43 -3.54 10.48
C ARG A 16 2.67 -4.81 10.79
N SER A 17 1.45 -4.97 10.26
CA SER A 17 0.54 -6.07 10.61
C SER A 17 0.26 -6.18 12.12
N ILE A 18 0.44 -5.09 12.87
CA ILE A 18 0.17 -5.02 14.31
C ILE A 18 -1.18 -4.36 14.54
N TRP A 19 -2.08 -5.07 15.21
CA TRP A 19 -3.36 -4.52 15.62
C TRP A 19 -3.23 -3.69 16.89
N VAL A 20 -3.76 -2.47 16.87
CA VAL A 20 -3.71 -1.55 18.01
C VAL A 20 -5.13 -1.39 18.61
N PRO A 21 -5.33 -1.77 19.88
CA PRO A 21 -6.65 -1.72 20.50
C PRO A 21 -7.18 -0.29 20.67
N LYS A 22 -8.49 -0.17 20.85
CA LYS A 22 -9.13 1.13 21.16
C LYS A 22 -8.57 1.65 22.49
N GLY A 23 -8.42 2.98 22.59
CA GLY A 23 -7.89 3.61 23.79
C GLY A 23 -6.36 3.61 23.91
N ALA A 24 -5.63 2.98 22.97
CA ALA A 24 -4.17 3.08 22.91
C ALA A 24 -3.74 4.55 22.84
N ARG A 25 -2.77 4.93 23.67
CA ARG A 25 -2.29 6.32 23.78
C ARG A 25 -0.88 6.45 23.24
N CYS A 26 -0.59 7.62 22.68
CA CYS A 26 0.74 8.01 22.26
C CYS A 26 1.14 9.37 22.85
N CYS A 27 2.44 9.62 22.98
CA CYS A 27 2.95 10.91 23.42
C CYS A 27 2.86 11.93 22.28
N SER A 28 2.82 13.22 22.62
CA SER A 28 2.75 14.29 21.61
C SER A 28 3.98 14.32 20.71
N ASN A 29 5.14 13.87 21.21
CA ASN A 29 6.40 13.83 20.46
C ASN A 29 6.37 12.84 19.29
N HIS A 30 5.52 11.82 19.37
CA HIS A 30 5.33 10.84 18.29
C HIS A 30 4.24 11.26 17.28
N LEU A 31 3.56 12.38 17.52
CA LEU A 31 2.47 12.88 16.70
C LEU A 31 2.86 14.19 16.03
N TYR A 32 3.26 14.13 14.76
CA TYR A 32 3.51 15.32 13.94
C TYR A 32 2.28 15.67 13.11
N LYS A 33 1.75 16.88 13.28
CA LYS A 33 0.50 17.34 12.63
C LYS A 33 -0.68 16.35 12.75
N GLY A 34 -0.74 15.62 13.87
CA GLY A 34 -1.80 14.62 14.09
C GLY A 34 -1.56 13.29 13.38
N HIS A 35 -0.39 13.06 12.79
CA HIS A 35 0.02 11.77 12.22
C HIS A 35 1.18 11.17 13.02
N LEU A 36 1.22 9.85 13.08
CA LEU A 36 2.36 9.14 13.68
C LEU A 36 3.58 9.29 12.78
N SER A 37 4.72 9.68 13.34
CA SER A 37 5.99 9.66 12.62
C SER A 37 6.34 8.23 12.20
N TYR A 38 7.24 8.09 11.21
CA TYR A 38 7.75 6.79 10.80
C TYR A 38 8.37 6.03 11.99
N GLU A 39 9.27 6.68 12.72
CA GLU A 39 9.92 6.11 13.90
C GLU A 39 8.92 5.67 14.98
N ALA A 40 7.89 6.48 15.23
CA ALA A 40 6.84 6.14 16.18
C ALA A 40 6.10 4.86 15.77
N ARG A 41 5.76 4.69 14.49
CA ARG A 41 5.14 3.46 13.96
C ARG A 41 6.07 2.25 14.14
N GLN A 42 7.36 2.42 13.87
CA GLN A 42 8.36 1.35 14.03
C GLN A 42 8.63 1.00 15.50
N SER A 43 8.34 1.91 16.44
CA SER A 43 8.46 1.63 17.87
C SER A 43 7.31 0.80 18.46
N VAL A 44 6.19 0.68 17.75
CA VAL A 44 5.02 -0.08 18.24
C VAL A 44 5.37 -1.54 18.34
N LYS A 45 5.26 -2.10 19.55
CA LYS A 45 5.48 -3.52 19.83
C LYS A 45 4.16 -4.27 19.77
N GLN A 46 4.20 -5.50 19.26
CA GLN A 46 3.06 -6.39 19.32
C GLN A 46 2.72 -6.67 20.78
N SER A 47 1.46 -6.44 21.15
CA SER A 47 0.98 -6.78 22.48
C SER A 47 0.90 -8.30 22.60
N LYS A 48 1.32 -8.87 23.72
CA LYS A 48 1.17 -10.31 24.03
C LYS A 48 -0.29 -10.70 24.37
N VAL A 49 -1.26 -9.93 23.91
CA VAL A 49 -2.66 -10.21 24.21
C VAL A 49 -3.08 -11.35 23.30
N ASP A 50 -3.47 -12.46 23.94
CA ASP A 50 -4.03 -13.64 23.29
C ASP A 50 -5.27 -13.24 22.48
N ASP A 51 -5.30 -13.69 21.22
CA ASP A 51 -6.39 -13.64 20.25
C ASP A 51 -7.27 -12.38 20.20
N ILE A 52 -7.10 -11.60 19.14
CA ILE A 52 -7.99 -10.47 18.84
C ILE A 52 -9.23 -11.00 18.11
N ILE A 53 -10.37 -10.96 18.78
CA ILE A 53 -11.66 -11.26 18.16
C ILE A 53 -12.19 -10.01 17.46
N LEU A 54 -12.26 -10.05 16.13
CA LEU A 54 -12.89 -9.01 15.31
C LEU A 54 -14.33 -9.41 15.00
N ASN A 55 -15.29 -8.54 15.32
CA ASN A 55 -16.67 -8.73 14.87
C ASN A 55 -16.86 -8.23 13.42
N LYS A 56 -17.97 -8.60 12.78
CA LYS A 56 -18.31 -8.20 11.40
C LYS A 56 -18.13 -6.70 11.16
N HIS A 57 -18.63 -5.87 12.06
CA HIS A 57 -18.51 -4.41 11.94
C HIS A 57 -17.05 -3.92 12.00
N ASN A 58 -16.20 -4.55 12.82
CA ASN A 58 -14.78 -4.20 12.88
C ASN A 58 -14.05 -4.56 11.58
N VAL A 59 -14.38 -5.70 10.98
CA VAL A 59 -13.83 -6.12 9.69
C VAL A 59 -14.26 -5.15 8.58
N GLU A 60 -15.55 -4.82 8.50
CA GLU A 60 -16.07 -3.87 7.52
C GLU A 60 -15.40 -2.50 7.64
N LYS A 61 -15.25 -1.99 8.87
CA LYS A 61 -14.59 -0.70 9.13
C LYS A 61 -13.11 -0.73 8.75
N LEU A 62 -12.43 -1.83 9.05
CA LEU A 62 -11.04 -2.02 8.68
C LEU A 62 -10.88 -1.98 7.16
N ILE A 63 -11.70 -2.72 6.41
CA ILE A 63 -11.70 -2.71 4.93
C ILE A 63 -12.00 -1.31 4.38
N ALA A 64 -12.93 -0.57 4.98
CA ALA A 64 -13.23 0.80 4.57
C ALA A 64 -12.01 1.73 4.75
N ASN A 65 -11.35 1.66 5.91
CA ASN A 65 -10.14 2.44 6.18
C ASN A 65 -8.98 2.04 5.27
N PHE A 66 -8.83 0.75 4.96
CA PHE A 66 -7.87 0.26 3.96
C PHE A 66 -8.07 0.94 2.60
N ARG A 67 -9.32 0.96 2.10
CA ARG A 67 -9.63 1.60 0.82
C ARG A 67 -9.33 3.10 0.83
N LEU A 68 -9.59 3.78 1.94
CA LEU A 68 -9.26 5.20 2.08
C LEU A 68 -7.75 5.42 2.08
N ALA A 69 -6.99 4.62 2.84
CA ALA A 69 -5.53 4.70 2.86
C ALA A 69 -4.92 4.43 1.48
N LEU A 70 -5.43 3.43 0.75
CA LEU A 70 -4.98 3.10 -0.61
C LEU A 70 -5.29 4.22 -1.62
N LYS A 71 -6.43 4.92 -1.47
CA LYS A 71 -6.72 6.11 -2.30
C LYS A 71 -5.68 7.22 -2.11
N HIS A 72 -5.10 7.33 -0.92
CA HIS A 72 -4.06 8.31 -0.60
C HIS A 72 -2.64 7.82 -0.88
N ALA A 73 -2.43 6.51 -1.02
CA ALA A 73 -1.13 5.90 -1.28
C ALA A 73 -0.62 6.07 -2.72
N GLY A 74 -1.33 6.83 -3.55
CA GLY A 74 -1.01 7.06 -4.95
C GLY A 74 -1.80 6.13 -5.86
N SER A 75 -2.35 6.70 -6.94
CA SER A 75 -2.78 5.90 -8.08
C SER A 75 -1.57 5.14 -8.60
N LEU A 76 -1.73 3.85 -8.93
CA LEU A 76 -0.72 3.12 -9.68
C LEU A 76 -0.67 3.72 -11.09
N ASP A 77 0.14 4.76 -11.25
CA ASP A 77 0.36 5.40 -12.53
C ASP A 77 1.59 4.76 -13.16
N PHE A 78 1.35 3.81 -14.06
CA PHE A 78 2.42 3.21 -14.84
C PHE A 78 2.87 4.11 -15.99
N ASP A 79 2.06 5.08 -16.40
CA ASP A 79 2.45 6.03 -17.46
C ASP A 79 3.55 6.97 -16.99
N ASP A 80 3.64 7.24 -15.68
CA ASP A 80 4.77 7.93 -15.06
C ASP A 80 5.85 6.91 -14.59
N PRO A 81 7.00 6.79 -15.28
CA PRO A 81 8.09 5.90 -14.85
C PRO A 81 8.69 6.25 -13.48
N GLY A 82 8.49 7.48 -12.99
CA GLY A 82 8.96 7.95 -11.69
C GLY A 82 7.97 7.73 -10.55
N ALA A 83 6.71 7.41 -10.85
CA ALA A 83 5.66 7.31 -9.84
C ALA A 83 5.72 6.06 -8.98
N LEU A 84 6.47 5.02 -9.39
CA LEU A 84 6.53 3.73 -8.71
C LEU A 84 7.96 3.36 -8.33
N GLU A 85 8.13 2.72 -7.17
CA GLU A 85 9.40 2.14 -6.73
C GLU A 85 9.68 0.80 -7.44
N ASN A 86 10.96 0.37 -7.51
CA ASN A 86 11.34 -0.90 -8.14
C ASN A 86 10.69 -2.13 -7.49
N GLU A 87 10.52 -2.09 -6.17
CA GLU A 87 9.84 -3.17 -5.44
C GLU A 87 8.38 -3.30 -5.88
N THR A 88 7.71 -2.17 -6.13
CA THR A 88 6.34 -2.13 -6.65
C THR A 88 6.25 -2.69 -8.07
N TYR A 89 7.21 -2.37 -8.95
CA TYR A 89 7.30 -2.97 -10.29
C TYR A 89 7.42 -4.50 -10.21
N THR A 90 8.32 -4.98 -9.37
CA THR A 90 8.58 -6.42 -9.19
C THR A 90 7.36 -7.13 -8.63
N THR A 91 6.70 -6.53 -7.63
CA THR A 91 5.50 -7.08 -7.01
C THR A 91 4.35 -7.21 -8.00
N ILE A 92 4.16 -6.21 -8.87
CA ILE A 92 3.01 -6.17 -9.78
C ILE A 92 3.28 -6.96 -11.05
N THR A 93 4.44 -6.78 -11.67
CA THR A 93 4.75 -7.31 -13.01
C THR A 93 5.64 -8.55 -12.99
N GLY A 94 6.26 -8.87 -11.85
CA GLY A 94 7.26 -9.92 -11.73
C GLY A 94 8.64 -9.53 -12.29
N LEU A 95 8.79 -8.30 -12.80
CA LEU A 95 10.02 -7.76 -13.36
C LEU A 95 10.43 -6.50 -12.60
N ASP A 96 11.73 -6.27 -12.44
CA ASP A 96 12.20 -4.94 -12.06
C ASP A 96 11.96 -3.93 -13.20
N ARG A 97 12.18 -2.65 -12.89
CA ARG A 97 11.89 -1.55 -13.80
C ARG A 97 12.73 -1.60 -15.07
N ASP A 98 13.98 -2.02 -14.99
CA ASP A 98 14.90 -2.00 -16.12
C ASP A 98 14.52 -3.09 -17.12
N HIS A 99 14.30 -4.32 -16.63
CA HIS A 99 13.80 -5.41 -17.46
C HIS A 99 12.41 -5.14 -18.05
N PHE A 100 11.55 -4.45 -17.30
CA PHE A 100 10.25 -4.02 -17.80
C PHE A 100 10.38 -3.00 -18.95
N ASN A 101 11.28 -2.02 -18.83
CA ASN A 101 11.53 -1.03 -19.89
C ASN A 101 12.18 -1.68 -21.13
N ASP A 102 13.12 -2.61 -20.94
CA ASP A 102 13.71 -3.38 -22.05
C ASP A 102 12.66 -4.16 -22.84
N LEU A 103 11.66 -4.71 -22.14
CA LEU A 103 10.55 -5.40 -22.78
C LEU A 103 9.63 -4.41 -23.51
N LEU A 104 9.35 -3.26 -22.89
CA LEU A 104 8.55 -2.20 -23.48
C LEU A 104 9.16 -1.68 -24.79
N ASP A 105 10.47 -1.47 -24.82
CA ASP A 105 11.20 -0.98 -26.00
C ASP A 105 11.16 -1.97 -27.18
N LYS A 106 10.97 -3.27 -26.89
CA LYS A 106 10.80 -4.30 -27.92
C LYS A 106 9.40 -4.31 -28.54
N LEU A 107 8.40 -3.67 -27.93
CA LEU A 107 7.01 -3.62 -28.40
C LEU A 107 6.77 -2.50 -29.44
N THR A 108 7.63 -2.43 -30.45
CA THR A 108 7.65 -1.35 -31.46
C THR A 108 6.42 -1.31 -32.37
N THR A 109 5.68 -2.41 -32.47
CA THR A 109 4.47 -2.51 -33.32
C THR A 109 3.20 -2.07 -32.61
N MET A 110 3.21 -2.03 -31.27
CA MET A 110 2.08 -1.58 -30.48
C MET A 110 2.03 -0.05 -30.46
N ARG A 111 0.80 0.48 -30.47
CA ARG A 111 0.57 1.93 -30.36
C ARG A 111 -0.26 2.24 -29.15
N ASN A 112 0.00 3.41 -28.56
CA ASN A 112 -0.85 3.96 -27.52
C ASN A 112 -2.27 4.14 -28.08
N SER A 113 -3.26 3.73 -27.30
CA SER A 113 -4.67 4.00 -27.57
C SER A 113 -5.13 5.23 -26.79
N ARG A 114 -6.34 5.72 -27.06
CA ARG A 114 -6.95 6.83 -26.31
C ARG A 114 -7.17 6.51 -24.83
N LEU A 115 -7.26 5.22 -24.47
CA LEU A 115 -7.62 4.76 -23.12
C LEU A 115 -6.45 4.11 -22.36
N ARG A 116 -5.43 3.64 -23.07
CA ARG A 116 -4.29 2.90 -22.50
C ARG A 116 -3.04 3.12 -23.33
N SER A 117 -1.94 3.43 -22.67
CA SER A 117 -0.61 3.34 -23.28
C SER A 117 -0.19 1.88 -23.48
N VAL A 118 0.82 1.66 -24.33
CA VAL A 118 1.49 0.36 -24.47
C VAL A 118 2.05 -0.09 -23.13
N ARG A 119 2.57 0.84 -22.31
CA ARG A 119 3.12 0.55 -21.00
C ARG A 119 2.06 0.01 -20.04
N VAL A 120 0.94 0.70 -19.89
CA VAL A 120 -0.18 0.25 -19.04
C VAL A 120 -0.73 -1.09 -19.54
N ALA A 121 -0.82 -1.28 -20.86
CA ALA A 121 -1.26 -2.55 -21.43
C ALA A 121 -0.30 -3.71 -21.08
N LEU A 122 1.01 -3.47 -21.19
CA LEU A 122 2.05 -4.44 -20.80
C LEU A 122 1.99 -4.75 -19.30
N THR A 123 1.85 -3.74 -18.45
CA THR A 123 1.69 -3.92 -17.01
C THR A 123 0.48 -4.81 -16.69
N ILE A 124 -0.68 -4.52 -17.27
CA ILE A 124 -1.91 -5.31 -17.04
C ILE A 124 -1.68 -6.76 -17.48
N PHE A 125 -1.07 -6.97 -18.64
CA PHE A 125 -0.77 -8.30 -19.15
C PHE A 125 0.15 -9.09 -18.20
N LEU A 126 1.23 -8.48 -17.74
CA LEU A 126 2.18 -9.12 -16.83
C LEU A 126 1.55 -9.37 -15.45
N ALA A 127 0.81 -8.42 -14.91
CA ALA A 127 0.10 -8.57 -13.64
C ALA A 127 -0.93 -9.71 -13.65
N GLN A 128 -1.59 -9.94 -14.78
CA GLN A 128 -2.48 -11.10 -14.96
C GLN A 128 -1.72 -12.42 -14.99
N LYS A 129 -0.47 -12.42 -15.46
CA LYS A 129 0.37 -13.62 -15.53
C LYS A 129 1.06 -13.95 -14.20
N THR A 130 1.37 -12.97 -13.37
CA THR A 130 1.96 -13.19 -12.04
C THR A 130 0.95 -13.60 -10.97
N THR A 131 -0.34 -13.31 -11.16
CA THR A 131 -1.40 -13.58 -10.18
C THR A 131 -2.10 -14.92 -10.35
N CYS A 132 -1.73 -15.72 -11.36
CA CYS A 132 -2.29 -17.06 -11.58
C CYS A 132 -1.21 -18.12 -11.37
N PRO A 133 -1.28 -18.92 -10.29
CA PRO A 133 -0.38 -20.08 -10.10
C PRO A 133 -0.63 -21.19 -11.14
#